data_AF-A0A662H9R8-F1
#
_entry.id   AF-A0A662H9R8-F1
#
_cell.length_a   1.000
_cell.length_b   1.000
_cell.length_c   1.000
_cell.angle_alpha   90.00
_cell.angle_beta   90.00
_cell.angle_gamma   90.00
#
_symmetry.space_group_name_H-M   'P 1'
#
loop_
_entity.id
_entity.type
_entity.pdbx_description
1 polymer ?
#
loop_
_entity_poly.entity_id
_entity_poly.type
_entity_poly.pdbx_seq_one_letter_code
_entity_poly.pdbx_strand_id
1 'polypeptide(L)'
;MIDENIVKNIVYSYHDKLPEKILDKIIEIVRKEQLSEKELIAFIEECIKEYNEALVEPGEAVGMVAAQSIGEPSTQMTLRTFHFAGVREFNITLGLPRLIEIVDARKSPSTPITYIYLDKKHRYDEEKAKEVARRIELTTIENVASEWELDYLTS
;
A
#
# COMPACT_ATOMS: atom_id res chain seq x y z
N MET A 1 -33.70 -4.68 -24.51
CA MET A 1 -32.36 -4.79 -23.89
C MET A 1 -31.39 -4.14 -24.82
N ILE A 2 -30.60 -3.18 -24.35
CA ILE A 2 -29.52 -2.61 -25.15
C ILE A 2 -28.44 -3.68 -25.26
N ASP A 3 -27.92 -3.86 -26.47
CA ASP A 3 -26.85 -4.81 -26.73
C ASP A 3 -25.61 -4.42 -25.93
N GLU A 4 -25.01 -5.37 -25.20
CA GLU A 4 -23.90 -5.10 -24.27
C GLU A 4 -22.66 -4.55 -25.00
N ASN A 5 -22.55 -4.88 -26.28
CA ASN A 5 -21.51 -4.35 -27.18
C ASN A 5 -21.73 -2.87 -27.54
N ILE A 6 -22.99 -2.42 -27.64
CA ILE A 6 -23.31 -1.03 -27.94
C ILE A 6 -22.99 -0.15 -26.73
N VAL A 7 -23.36 -0.58 -25.53
CA VAL A 7 -23.03 0.13 -24.27
C VAL A 7 -21.51 0.29 -24.12
N LYS A 8 -20.74 -0.80 -24.34
CA LYS A 8 -19.29 -0.74 -24.27
C LYS A 8 -18.69 0.21 -25.31
N ASN A 9 -19.15 0.15 -26.56
CA ASN A 9 -18.66 1.05 -27.61
C ASN A 9 -18.94 2.53 -27.28
N ILE A 10 -20.13 2.83 -26.72
CA ILE A 10 -20.47 4.19 -26.30
C ILE A 10 -19.58 4.61 -25.14
N VAL A 11 -19.44 3.80 -24.09
CA VAL A 11 -18.64 4.15 -22.90
C VAL A 11 -17.16 4.33 -23.26
N TYR A 12 -16.58 3.41 -24.05
CA TYR A 12 -15.16 3.51 -24.45
C TYR A 12 -14.88 4.66 -25.43
N SER A 13 -15.90 5.22 -26.11
CA SER A 13 -15.72 6.44 -26.89
C SER A 13 -15.31 7.64 -26.03
N TYR A 14 -15.59 7.60 -24.71
CA TYR A 14 -15.22 8.64 -23.75
C TYR A 14 -13.92 8.38 -22.99
N HIS A 15 -13.08 7.42 -23.43
CA HIS A 15 -11.79 7.11 -22.81
C HIS A 15 -10.82 8.30 -22.75
N ASP A 16 -10.91 9.25 -23.68
CA ASP A 16 -10.10 10.47 -23.67
C ASP A 16 -10.47 11.44 -22.54
N LYS A 17 -11.69 11.36 -22.00
CA LYS A 17 -12.24 12.31 -21.02
C LYS A 17 -12.26 11.76 -19.59
N LEU A 18 -12.38 10.45 -19.43
CA LEU A 18 -12.49 9.81 -18.12
C LEU A 18 -11.48 8.66 -17.98
N PRO A 19 -10.88 8.47 -16.80
CA PRO A 19 -10.03 7.31 -16.52
C PRO A 19 -10.76 5.97 -16.71
N GLU A 20 -10.06 4.96 -17.21
CA GLU A 20 -10.60 3.60 -17.46
C GLU A 20 -11.30 3.00 -16.24
N LYS A 21 -10.75 3.20 -15.03
CA LYS A 21 -11.36 2.70 -13.79
C LYS A 21 -12.76 3.27 -13.51
N ILE A 22 -13.03 4.50 -13.96
CA ILE A 22 -14.35 5.12 -13.82
C ILE A 22 -15.29 4.53 -14.88
N LEU A 23 -14.81 4.33 -16.10
CA LEU A 23 -15.58 3.71 -17.19
C LEU A 23 -15.99 2.27 -16.84
N ASP A 24 -15.10 1.48 -16.26
CA ASP A 24 -15.40 0.12 -15.82
C ASP A 24 -16.50 0.10 -14.74
N LYS A 25 -16.46 1.07 -13.81
CA LYS A 25 -17.52 1.23 -12.80
C LYS A 25 -18.85 1.64 -13.42
N ILE A 26 -18.84 2.53 -14.41
CA ILE A 26 -20.04 2.93 -15.14
C ILE A 26 -20.67 1.71 -15.81
N ILE A 27 -19.87 0.86 -16.48
CA ILE A 27 -20.36 -0.38 -17.11
C ILE A 27 -20.98 -1.32 -16.05
N GLU A 28 -20.39 -1.43 -14.87
CA GLU A 28 -20.95 -2.23 -13.77
C GLU A 28 -22.30 -1.70 -13.28
N ILE A 29 -22.44 -0.38 -13.15
CA ILE A 29 -23.69 0.28 -12.73
C ILE A 29 -24.78 0.09 -13.80
N VAL A 30 -24.43 0.26 -15.06
CA VAL A 30 -25.36 0.11 -16.19
C VAL A 30 -25.88 -1.33 -16.31
N ARG A 31 -25.02 -2.32 -16.01
CA ARG A 31 -25.42 -3.73 -15.92
C ARG A 31 -26.45 -4.00 -14.82
N LYS A 32 -26.35 -3.29 -13.68
CA LYS A 32 -27.28 -3.47 -12.55
C LYS A 32 -28.63 -2.79 -12.80
N GLU A 33 -28.63 -1.58 -13.33
CA GLU A 33 -29.82 -0.74 -13.42
C GLU A 33 -30.58 -0.84 -14.76
N GLN A 34 -30.05 -1.56 -15.77
CA GLN A 34 -30.65 -1.72 -17.10
C GLN A 34 -31.12 -0.39 -17.73
N LEU A 35 -30.26 0.63 -17.65
CA LEU A 35 -30.54 1.99 -18.13
C LEU A 35 -30.86 2.00 -19.62
N SER A 36 -31.75 2.91 -20.04
CA SER A 36 -31.97 3.23 -21.45
C SER A 36 -30.76 3.98 -22.03
N GLU A 37 -30.63 3.99 -23.36
CA GLU A 37 -29.50 4.63 -24.04
C GLU A 37 -29.41 6.13 -23.74
N LYS A 38 -30.57 6.78 -23.58
CA LYS A 38 -30.67 8.20 -23.21
C LYS A 38 -30.22 8.46 -21.77
N GLU A 39 -30.61 7.59 -20.85
CA GLU A 39 -30.22 7.70 -19.44
C GLU A 39 -28.72 7.43 -19.27
N LEU A 40 -28.16 6.49 -20.05
CA LEU A 40 -26.72 6.23 -20.09
C LEU A 40 -25.93 7.46 -20.52
N ILE A 41 -26.33 8.10 -21.63
CA ILE A 41 -25.64 9.28 -22.15
C ILE A 41 -25.72 10.42 -21.12
N ALA A 42 -26.91 10.69 -20.58
CA ALA A 42 -27.09 11.72 -19.56
C ALA A 42 -26.24 11.45 -18.30
N PHE A 43 -26.13 10.19 -17.89
CA PHE A 43 -25.30 9.79 -16.76
C PHE A 43 -23.81 10.01 -17.02
N ILE A 44 -23.32 9.67 -18.21
CA ILE A 44 -21.92 9.90 -18.60
C ILE A 44 -21.63 11.40 -18.67
N GLU A 45 -22.54 12.20 -19.24
CA GLU A 45 -22.39 13.66 -19.30
C GLU A 45 -22.29 14.28 -17.90
N GLU A 46 -23.15 13.87 -16.97
CA GLU A 46 -23.08 14.34 -15.58
C GLU A 46 -21.77 13.89 -14.90
N CYS A 47 -21.32 12.65 -15.12
CA CYS A 47 -20.04 12.17 -14.60
C CYS A 47 -18.86 12.98 -15.13
N ILE A 48 -18.87 13.37 -16.41
CA ILE A 48 -17.84 14.21 -17.01
C ILE A 48 -17.88 15.61 -16.40
N LYS A 49 -19.08 16.17 -16.19
CA LYS A 49 -19.25 17.48 -15.57
C LYS A 49 -18.69 17.49 -14.15
N GLU A 50 -19.10 16.55 -13.31
CA GLU A 50 -18.58 16.40 -11.93
C GLU A 50 -17.06 16.17 -11.91
N TYR A 51 -16.53 15.36 -12.83
CA TYR A 51 -15.08 15.14 -12.93
C TYR A 51 -14.33 16.43 -13.26
N ASN A 52 -14.81 17.22 -14.20
CA ASN A 52 -14.19 18.49 -14.59
C ASN A 52 -14.28 19.53 -13.47
N GLU A 53 -15.41 19.59 -12.74
CA GLU A 53 -15.59 20.50 -11.60
C GLU A 53 -14.72 20.09 -10.40
N ALA A 54 -14.38 18.81 -10.28
CA ALA A 54 -13.48 18.29 -9.23
C ALA A 54 -11.99 18.47 -9.55
N LEU A 55 -11.63 18.98 -10.73
CA LEU A 55 -10.23 19.26 -11.06
C LEU A 55 -9.69 20.42 -10.23
N VAL A 56 -8.40 20.33 -9.87
CA VAL A 56 -7.73 21.42 -9.16
C VAL A 56 -7.51 22.61 -10.10
N GLU A 57 -7.80 23.81 -9.59
CA GLU A 57 -7.59 25.05 -10.32
C GLU A 57 -6.09 25.29 -10.61
N PRO A 58 -5.72 25.70 -11.84
CA PRO A 58 -4.35 26.03 -12.17
C PRO A 58 -3.82 27.20 -11.31
N GLY A 59 -2.64 27.02 -10.72
CA GLY A 59 -2.00 28.04 -9.88
C GLY A 59 -2.23 27.85 -8.37
N GLU A 60 -3.00 26.84 -7.97
CA GLU A 60 -3.19 26.48 -6.56
C GLU A 60 -1.87 26.06 -5.88
N ALA A 61 -1.69 26.45 -4.62
CA ALA A 61 -0.48 26.18 -3.85
C ALA A 61 -0.45 24.74 -3.28
N VAL A 62 -0.58 23.74 -4.16
CA VAL A 62 -0.72 22.33 -3.80
C VAL A 62 0.40 21.80 -2.91
N GLY A 63 1.63 22.31 -3.07
CA GLY A 63 2.77 21.92 -2.24
C GLY A 63 2.62 22.35 -0.78
N MET A 64 2.10 23.56 -0.53
CA MET A 64 1.89 24.09 0.81
C MET A 64 0.73 23.34 1.51
N VAL A 65 -0.38 23.17 0.80
CA VAL A 65 -1.55 22.44 1.31
C VAL A 65 -1.18 20.98 1.61
N ALA A 66 -0.44 20.32 0.73
CA ALA A 66 0.01 18.94 0.95
C ALA A 66 0.95 18.83 2.16
N ALA A 67 1.92 19.75 2.29
CA ALA A 67 2.85 19.77 3.42
C ALA A 67 2.14 19.99 4.77
N GLN A 68 1.16 20.88 4.81
CA GLN A 68 0.33 21.07 6.01
C GLN A 68 -0.52 19.83 6.30
N SER A 69 -1.19 19.28 5.28
CA SER A 69 -2.10 18.13 5.43
C SER A 69 -1.41 16.88 5.98
N ILE A 70 -0.13 16.66 5.65
CA ILE A 70 0.67 15.56 6.21
C ILE A 70 1.29 15.92 7.58
N GLY A 71 1.66 17.18 7.79
CA GLY A 71 2.35 17.64 9.00
C GLY A 71 1.42 17.87 10.21
N GLU A 72 0.22 18.38 9.99
CA GLU A 72 -0.76 18.65 11.05
C GLU A 72 -1.13 17.41 11.88
N PRO A 73 -1.52 16.26 11.27
CA PRO A 73 -1.83 15.05 12.05
C PRO A 73 -0.60 14.51 12.80
N SER A 74 0.62 14.78 12.32
CA SER A 74 1.85 14.30 12.96
C SER A 74 2.03 14.83 14.39
N THR A 75 1.47 16.00 14.69
CA THR A 75 1.47 16.58 16.05
C THR A 75 0.47 15.89 16.97
N GLN A 76 -0.62 15.36 16.41
CA GLN A 76 -1.69 14.63 17.13
C GLN A 76 -1.36 13.14 17.31
N MET A 77 -0.37 12.62 16.59
CA MET A 77 0.07 11.21 16.63
C MET A 77 0.95 10.87 17.84
N THR A 78 0.63 11.38 19.04
CA THR A 78 1.53 11.20 20.20
C THR A 78 1.33 9.87 20.93
N LEU A 79 0.13 9.28 20.99
CA LEU A 79 -0.13 8.11 21.86
C LEU A 79 -1.28 7.19 21.41
N ARG A 80 -1.20 6.56 20.23
CA ARG A 80 -2.02 5.37 19.94
C ARG A 80 -1.19 4.27 19.31
N THR A 81 -0.64 3.39 20.15
CA THR A 81 -0.51 1.91 19.97
C THR A 81 0.64 1.33 20.79
N PHE A 82 0.51 1.27 22.12
CA PHE A 82 1.39 0.41 22.96
C PHE A 82 0.69 -0.84 23.48
N HIS A 83 -0.45 -1.20 22.91
CA HIS A 83 -1.09 -2.49 23.18
C HIS A 83 -1.54 -3.15 21.87
N PHE A 84 -0.58 -3.71 21.12
CA PHE A 84 -0.90 -4.77 20.17
C PHE A 84 -1.11 -6.06 20.98
N ALA A 85 -2.37 -6.39 21.24
CA ALA A 85 -2.75 -7.69 21.78
C ALA A 85 -2.44 -8.78 20.73
N GLY A 86 -1.37 -9.54 20.92
CA GLY A 86 -1.31 -10.92 20.39
C GLY A 86 -0.02 -11.39 19.72
N VAL A 87 0.88 -10.52 19.24
CA VAL A 87 2.15 -10.96 18.62
C VAL A 87 3.29 -10.04 19.08
N ARG A 88 4.25 -10.63 19.81
CA ARG A 88 5.15 -9.92 20.74
C ARG A 88 6.37 -9.24 20.10
N GLU A 89 6.45 -9.08 18.78
CA GLU A 89 7.76 -8.86 18.13
C GLU A 89 7.88 -7.68 17.15
N PHE A 90 6.89 -6.78 17.13
CA PHE A 90 6.99 -5.61 16.28
C PHE A 90 6.84 -4.33 17.08
N ASN A 91 7.86 -4.03 17.89
CA ASN A 91 8.17 -2.66 18.32
C ASN A 91 8.68 -1.87 17.10
N ILE A 92 7.86 -1.83 16.04
CA ILE A 92 8.10 -1.04 14.85
C ILE A 92 7.93 0.41 15.27
N THR A 93 8.74 1.29 14.72
CA THR A 93 8.69 2.75 14.86
C THR A 93 7.38 3.35 14.29
N LEU A 94 6.22 2.89 14.75
CA LEU A 94 4.89 2.92 14.09
C LEU A 94 4.20 4.29 13.95
N GLY A 95 4.94 5.38 13.99
CA GLY A 95 4.32 6.69 13.80
C GLY A 95 5.28 7.67 13.17
N LEU A 96 5.48 8.78 13.85
CA LEU A 96 6.28 9.89 13.37
C LEU A 96 7.76 9.52 13.08
N PRO A 97 8.46 8.70 13.89
CA PRO A 97 9.86 8.38 13.61
C PRO A 97 10.06 7.69 12.26
N ARG A 98 9.18 6.76 11.87
CA ARG A 98 9.26 6.08 10.57
C ARG A 98 8.95 7.01 9.41
N LEU A 99 7.99 7.92 9.58
CA LEU A 99 7.67 8.95 8.57
C LEU A 99 8.89 9.85 8.31
N ILE A 100 9.56 10.30 9.38
CA ILE A 100 10.78 11.10 9.29
C ILE A 100 11.88 10.33 8.54
N GLU A 101 12.11 9.06 8.87
CA GLU A 101 13.13 8.24 8.19
C GLU A 101 12.91 8.13 6.67
N ILE A 102 11.64 7.98 6.25
CA ILE A 102 11.27 7.86 4.85
C ILE A 102 11.45 9.20 4.13
N VAL A 103 10.97 10.30 4.72
CA VAL A 103 11.07 11.65 4.12
C VAL A 103 12.53 12.12 4.03
N ASP A 104 13.33 11.87 5.07
CA ASP A 104 14.76 12.23 5.11
C ASP A 104 15.64 11.32 4.22
N ALA A 105 15.07 10.29 3.59
CA ALA A 105 15.79 9.29 2.79
C ALA A 105 17.01 8.71 3.53
N ARG A 106 16.86 8.34 4.81
CA ARG A 106 17.98 7.83 5.61
C ARG A 106 18.56 6.55 5.01
N LYS A 107 19.89 6.49 4.90
CA LYS A 107 20.62 5.34 4.33
C LYS A 107 20.34 4.03 5.08
N SER A 108 20.23 4.10 6.40
CA SER A 108 19.96 2.94 7.26
C SER A 108 18.75 3.23 8.14
N PRO A 109 17.58 2.62 7.85
CA PRO A 109 16.40 2.79 8.70
C PRO A 109 16.52 2.05 10.02
N SER A 110 15.85 2.53 11.06
CA SER A 110 15.71 1.79 12.31
C SER A 110 14.80 0.59 12.06
N THR A 111 15.19 -0.59 12.55
CA THR A 111 14.41 -1.85 12.43
C THR A 111 13.98 -2.19 10.99
N PRO A 112 14.92 -2.52 10.07
CA PRO A 112 14.56 -2.92 8.70
C PRO A 112 13.81 -4.27 8.71
N ILE A 113 12.75 -4.36 7.91
CA ILE A 113 11.95 -5.58 7.72
C ILE A 113 11.91 -5.90 6.23
N THR A 114 12.01 -7.18 5.88
CA THR A 114 11.91 -7.67 4.50
C THR A 114 10.87 -8.78 4.42
N TYR A 115 10.00 -8.71 3.42
CA TYR A 115 9.09 -9.80 3.09
C TYR A 115 9.74 -10.71 2.05
N ILE A 116 9.97 -11.98 2.42
CA ILE A 116 10.58 -12.98 1.55
C ILE A 116 9.48 -13.86 0.98
N TYR A 117 9.25 -13.77 -0.33
CA TYR A 117 8.28 -14.60 -1.02
C TYR A 117 8.91 -15.91 -1.48
N LEU A 118 8.21 -17.01 -1.24
CA LEU A 118 8.63 -18.34 -1.71
C LEU A 118 8.15 -18.60 -3.14
N ASP A 119 8.97 -19.33 -3.89
CA ASP A 119 8.65 -19.80 -5.24
C ASP A 119 7.50 -20.83 -5.22
N LYS A 120 7.05 -21.26 -6.41
CA LYS A 120 5.96 -22.24 -6.53
C LYS A 120 6.27 -23.61 -5.91
N LYS A 121 7.55 -23.97 -5.76
CA LYS A 121 7.99 -25.29 -5.25
C LYS A 121 8.05 -25.32 -3.72
N HIS A 122 8.35 -24.19 -3.09
CA HIS A 122 8.54 -24.07 -1.63
C HIS A 122 7.33 -23.44 -0.93
N ARG A 123 6.44 -22.74 -1.64
CA ARG A 123 5.31 -21.99 -1.04
C ARG A 123 4.28 -22.85 -0.30
N TYR A 124 4.05 -24.09 -0.73
CA TYR A 124 2.99 -24.96 -0.17
C TYR A 124 3.50 -25.98 0.85
N ASP A 125 4.78 -25.92 1.21
CA ASP A 125 5.45 -26.92 2.03
C ASP A 125 6.17 -26.21 3.18
N GLU A 126 5.73 -26.48 4.40
CA GLU A 126 6.26 -25.84 5.62
C GLU A 126 7.71 -26.25 5.89
N GLU A 127 8.09 -27.49 5.62
CA GLU A 127 9.46 -27.95 5.85
C GLU A 127 10.44 -27.24 4.92
N LYS A 128 10.05 -27.09 3.65
CA LYS A 128 10.81 -26.31 2.66
C LYS A 128 10.88 -24.84 3.02
N ALA A 129 9.80 -24.25 3.54
CA ALA A 129 9.79 -22.86 4.00
C ALA A 129 10.76 -22.66 5.18
N LYS A 130 10.78 -23.58 6.15
CA LYS A 130 11.72 -23.57 7.29
C LYS A 130 13.16 -23.74 6.83
N GLU A 131 13.41 -24.56 5.81
CA GLU A 131 14.74 -24.71 5.23
C GLU A 131 15.26 -23.38 4.67
N VAL A 132 14.43 -22.65 3.91
CA VAL A 132 14.78 -21.33 3.38
C VAL A 132 15.00 -20.34 4.52
N ALA A 133 14.16 -20.35 5.56
CA ALA A 133 14.30 -19.46 6.72
C ALA A 133 15.66 -19.67 7.41
N ARG A 134 16.03 -20.92 7.69
CA ARG A 134 17.32 -21.27 8.33
C ARG A 134 18.54 -20.88 7.49
N ARG A 135 18.43 -20.89 6.16
CA ARG A 135 19.53 -20.49 5.26
C ARG A 135 19.77 -18.98 5.27
N ILE A 136 18.75 -18.19 5.59
CA ILE A 136 18.81 -16.72 5.61
C ILE A 136 19.17 -16.22 7.01
N GLU A 137 18.74 -16.95 8.04
CA GLU A 137 19.07 -16.65 9.43
C GLU A 137 20.59 -16.69 9.65
N LEU A 138 21.16 -15.56 10.07
CA LEU A 138 22.56 -15.47 10.46
C LEU A 138 22.66 -15.81 11.95
N THR A 139 23.32 -16.92 12.26
CA THR A 139 23.65 -17.32 13.63
C THR A 139 25.17 -17.30 13.79
N THR A 140 25.69 -16.43 14.67
CA THR A 140 27.13 -16.38 15.00
C THR A 140 27.43 -17.24 16.22
N ILE A 141 28.72 -17.48 16.52
CA ILE A 141 29.14 -18.24 17.72
C ILE A 141 28.62 -17.57 18.99
N GLU A 142 28.54 -16.24 19.01
CA GLU A 142 27.98 -15.46 20.13
C GLU A 142 26.50 -15.74 20.35
N ASN A 143 25.74 -16.08 19.29
CA ASN A 143 24.33 -16.45 19.44
C ASN A 143 24.13 -17.85 20.05
N VAL A 144 25.15 -18.71 20.00
CA VAL A 144 25.08 -20.11 20.47
C VAL A 144 25.78 -20.28 21.83
N ALA A 145 26.89 -19.58 22.03
CA ALA A 145 27.65 -19.64 23.27
C ALA A 145 26.92 -18.88 24.37
N SER A 146 26.61 -19.56 25.48
CA SER A 146 26.01 -18.90 26.65
C SER A 146 27.05 -18.09 27.42
N GLU A 147 28.28 -18.62 27.53
CA GLU A 147 29.42 -18.02 28.20
C GLU A 147 30.71 -18.48 27.48
N TRP A 148 31.77 -17.70 27.57
CA TRP A 148 33.11 -18.12 27.15
C TRP A 148 34.10 -17.82 28.27
N GLU A 149 35.03 -18.74 28.49
CA GLU A 149 36.12 -18.60 29.44
C GLU A 149 37.43 -18.87 28.71
N LEU A 150 38.48 -18.13 29.09
CA LEU A 150 39.80 -18.27 28.52
C LEU A 150 40.76 -18.78 29.60
N ASP A 151 41.25 -19.99 29.43
CA ASP A 151 42.17 -20.62 30.38
C ASP A 151 43.63 -20.32 30.01
N TYR A 152 44.36 -19.70 30.93
CA TYR A 152 45.77 -19.34 30.79
C TYR A 152 46.74 -20.35 31.44
N LEU A 153 46.24 -21.35 32.16
CA LEU A 153 47.06 -22.23 33.01
C LEU A 153 47.75 -23.38 32.26
N THR A 154 47.54 -23.50 30.94
CA THR A 154 48.14 -24.55 30.11
C THR A 154 49.10 -24.02 29.04
N SER A 155 49.69 -22.84 29.26
CA SER A 155 50.74 -22.25 28.39
C SER A 155 52.15 -22.59 28.86
#